data_AF-A0AAW7NFV7-F1
#
_entry.id   AF-A0AAW7NFV7-F1
#
_cell.length_a   1.000
_cell.length_b   1.000
_cell.length_c   1.000
_cell.angle_alpha   90.00
_cell.angle_beta   90.00
_cell.angle_gamma   90.00
#
_symmetry.space_group_name_H-M   'P 1'
#
loop_
_entity.id
_entity.type
_entity.pdbx_description
1 polymer ?
#
loop_
_entity_poly.entity_id
_entity_poly.type
_entity_poly.pdbx_seq_one_letter_code
_entity_poly.pdbx_strand_id
1 'polypeptide(L)'
;MSDILEDEIQPEYLFEGNECVLSFDGKTAVVREATIAGSKLAFEGDVINVSNPKSKSRRGRVSTNAANTLLTSKEQVVIQGGCMRWLTERESWRLQGIPDEYFDRAKEVTSSSQLYKQAGNGLTVDIARFIGERMKINE
;
A
#
# COMPACT_ATOMS: atom_id res chain seq x y z
N MET A 1 -5.36 9.02 -5.84
CA MET A 1 -4.95 7.61 -6.00
C MET A 1 -5.14 7.06 -7.43
N SER A 2 -5.97 7.68 -8.29
CA SER A 2 -6.26 7.16 -9.64
C SER A 2 -5.01 6.83 -10.46
N ASP A 3 -3.99 7.70 -10.40
CA ASP A 3 -2.78 7.54 -11.21
C ASP A 3 -1.76 6.59 -10.58
N ILE A 4 -2.02 6.15 -9.34
CA ILE A 4 -1.20 5.19 -8.61
C ILE A 4 -1.70 3.78 -8.85
N LEU A 5 -3.01 3.58 -8.68
CA LEU A 5 -3.63 2.26 -8.74
C LEU A 5 -3.69 1.75 -10.17
N GLU A 6 -3.43 0.46 -10.35
CA GLU A 6 -3.64 -0.23 -11.63
C GLU A 6 -5.15 -0.46 -11.84
N ASP A 7 -5.62 -0.26 -13.08
CA ASP A 7 -7.02 -0.48 -13.45
C ASP A 7 -7.34 -1.98 -13.57
N GLU A 8 -6.39 -2.75 -14.10
CA GLU A 8 -6.49 -4.19 -14.28
C GLU A 8 -5.49 -4.90 -13.37
N ILE A 9 -6.00 -5.78 -12.51
CA ILE A 9 -5.18 -6.56 -11.57
C ILE A 9 -5.40 -8.06 -11.76
N GLN A 10 -4.34 -8.82 -11.56
CA GLN A 10 -4.40 -10.28 -11.61
C GLN A 10 -5.22 -10.82 -10.42
N PRO A 11 -5.99 -11.92 -10.58
CA PRO A 11 -6.84 -12.45 -9.52
C PRO A 11 -6.11 -12.78 -8.20
N GLU A 12 -4.80 -13.06 -8.26
CA GLU A 12 -3.95 -13.32 -7.09
C GLU A 12 -3.79 -12.12 -6.13
N TYR A 13 -4.14 -10.91 -6.60
CA TYR A 13 -4.18 -9.71 -5.79
C TYR A 13 -5.53 -9.52 -5.09
N LEU A 14 -6.56 -10.32 -5.39
CA LEU A 14 -7.81 -10.25 -4.64
C LEU A 14 -7.57 -10.62 -3.17
N PHE A 15 -8.20 -9.85 -2.29
CA PHE A 15 -8.14 -10.05 -0.85
C PHE A 15 -9.48 -10.55 -0.34
N GLU A 16 -9.51 -11.79 0.11
CA GLU A 16 -10.71 -12.45 0.62
C GLU A 16 -11.09 -12.02 2.05
N GLY A 17 -10.25 -11.21 2.70
CA GLY A 17 -10.44 -10.78 4.08
C GLY A 17 -9.53 -11.50 5.08
N ASN A 18 -9.38 -10.89 6.24
CA ASN A 18 -8.82 -11.50 7.44
C ASN A 18 -9.41 -10.82 8.68
N GLU A 19 -8.96 -11.19 9.89
CA GLU A 19 -9.54 -10.69 11.14
C GLU A 19 -9.35 -9.17 11.41
N CYS A 20 -8.57 -8.46 10.55
CA CYS A 20 -8.53 -6.99 10.55
C CYS A 20 -9.80 -6.37 9.94
N VAL A 21 -10.43 -7.03 8.97
CA VAL A 21 -11.63 -6.53 8.29
C VAL A 21 -12.85 -7.21 8.89
N LEU A 22 -13.73 -6.42 9.50
CA LEU A 22 -14.93 -6.90 10.18
C LEU A 22 -16.08 -7.16 9.21
N SER A 23 -16.23 -6.31 8.20
CA SER A 23 -17.22 -6.45 7.13
C SER A 23 -16.80 -5.65 5.90
N PHE A 24 -17.32 -6.06 4.74
CA PHE A 24 -17.19 -5.36 3.46
C PHE A 24 -18.46 -5.57 2.65
N ASP A 25 -19.02 -4.49 2.08
CA ASP A 25 -20.28 -4.50 1.33
C ASP A 25 -20.10 -4.26 -0.18
N GLY A 26 -18.86 -4.29 -0.67
CA GLY A 26 -18.50 -3.93 -2.03
C GLY A 26 -18.06 -2.47 -2.19
N LYS A 27 -18.37 -1.58 -1.26
CA LYS A 27 -18.02 -0.15 -1.34
C LYS A 27 -17.25 0.36 -0.14
N THR A 28 -17.53 -0.19 1.03
CA THR A 28 -16.95 0.26 2.30
C THR A 28 -16.59 -0.93 3.15
N ALA A 29 -15.42 -0.88 3.78
CA ALA A 29 -14.97 -1.87 4.73
C ALA A 29 -15.00 -1.31 6.15
N VAL A 30 -15.48 -2.10 7.11
CA VAL A 30 -15.31 -1.81 8.54
C VAL A 30 -14.02 -2.47 8.99
N VAL A 31 -13.01 -1.67 9.33
CA VAL A 31 -11.70 -2.16 9.74
C VAL A 31 -11.56 -2.05 11.24
N ARG A 32 -11.11 -3.12 11.88
CA ARG A 32 -10.80 -3.14 13.30
C ARG A 32 -9.54 -2.30 13.55
N GLU A 33 -9.67 -1.22 14.31
CA GLU A 33 -8.58 -0.28 14.62
C GLU A 33 -8.53 0.00 16.13
N ALA A 34 -7.35 0.35 16.64
CA ALA A 34 -7.14 0.67 18.06
C ALA A 34 -7.63 2.10 18.42
N THR A 35 -8.87 2.42 18.07
CA THR A 35 -9.58 3.66 18.45
C THR A 35 -10.53 3.40 19.61
N ILE A 36 -11.09 4.45 20.21
CA ILE A 36 -12.13 4.32 21.26
C ILE A 36 -13.36 3.56 20.72
N ALA A 37 -13.73 3.79 19.46
CA ALA A 37 -14.81 3.06 18.79
C ALA A 37 -14.44 1.62 18.42
N GLY A 38 -13.16 1.24 18.51
CA GLY A 38 -12.65 -0.11 18.19
C GLY A 38 -12.64 -0.47 16.70
N SER A 39 -13.04 0.46 15.83
CA SER A 39 -13.09 0.31 14.39
C SER A 39 -13.06 1.66 13.66
N LYS A 40 -12.83 1.61 12.36
CA LYS A 40 -12.88 2.75 11.43
C LYS A 40 -13.40 2.28 10.06
N LEU A 41 -14.17 3.14 9.39
CA LEU A 41 -14.61 2.90 8.02
C LEU A 41 -13.48 3.21 7.03
N ALA A 42 -13.32 2.34 6.04
CA ALA A 42 -12.44 2.52 4.90
C ALA A 42 -13.28 2.60 3.63
N PHE A 43 -12.97 3.59 2.79
CA PHE A 43 -13.64 3.84 1.52
C PHE A 43 -12.71 3.53 0.34
N GLU A 44 -13.25 3.57 -0.87
CA GLU A 44 -12.46 3.47 -2.10
C GLU A 44 -11.34 4.53 -2.12
N GLY A 45 -10.12 4.11 -2.44
CA GLY A 45 -8.91 4.93 -2.37
C GLY A 45 -8.18 4.93 -1.00
N ASP A 46 -8.81 4.45 0.07
CA ASP A 46 -8.13 4.26 1.35
C ASP A 46 -7.21 3.03 1.32
N VAL A 47 -6.10 3.11 2.05
CA VAL A 47 -5.17 1.98 2.23
C VAL A 47 -5.33 1.40 3.61
N ILE A 48 -5.60 0.09 3.66
CA ILE A 48 -5.83 -0.67 4.88
C ILE A 48 -4.61 -1.55 5.13
N ASN A 49 -3.90 -1.32 6.23
CA ASN A 49 -2.89 -2.25 6.72
C ASN A 49 -3.58 -3.42 7.43
N VAL A 50 -3.32 -4.65 6.99
CA VAL A 50 -3.94 -5.87 7.54
C VAL A 50 -2.93 -6.88 8.09
N SER A 51 -1.68 -6.47 8.31
CA SER A 51 -0.53 -7.31 8.72
C SER A 51 -0.65 -8.02 10.07
N ASN A 52 -1.50 -7.53 10.97
CA ASN A 52 -1.54 -7.97 12.37
C ASN A 52 -2.97 -8.38 12.82
N PRO A 53 -3.63 -9.35 12.14
CA PRO A 53 -5.05 -9.67 12.32
C PRO A 53 -5.44 -10.13 13.73
N LYS A 54 -4.52 -10.85 14.40
CA LYS A 54 -4.75 -11.41 15.75
C LYS A 54 -4.30 -10.49 16.88
N SER A 55 -3.70 -9.34 16.56
CA SER A 55 -3.17 -8.44 17.58
C SER A 55 -4.28 -7.71 18.33
N LYS A 56 -4.13 -7.52 19.64
CA LYS A 56 -5.05 -6.69 20.43
C LYS A 56 -4.67 -5.21 20.42
N SER A 57 -3.44 -4.85 20.11
CA SER A 57 -2.94 -3.46 20.15
C SER A 57 -2.50 -2.93 18.79
N ARG A 58 -2.08 -3.80 17.87
CA ARG A 58 -1.68 -3.46 16.50
C ARG A 58 -2.68 -4.01 15.48
N ARG A 59 -3.98 -3.76 15.68
CA ARG A 59 -5.03 -4.19 14.74
C ARG A 59 -4.92 -3.41 13.43
N GLY A 60 -5.76 -3.73 12.44
CA GLY A 60 -5.77 -3.06 11.15
C GLY A 60 -5.79 -1.52 11.26
N ARG A 61 -5.26 -0.84 10.24
CA ARG A 61 -5.14 0.62 10.22
C ARG A 61 -5.58 1.17 8.88
N VAL A 62 -6.50 2.13 8.90
CA VAL A 62 -7.01 2.80 7.69
C VAL A 62 -6.30 4.12 7.50
N SER A 63 -5.57 4.23 6.39
CA SER A 63 -4.91 5.45 5.94
C SER A 63 -5.77 6.08 4.84
N THR A 64 -6.25 7.30 5.09
CA THR A 64 -7.27 7.93 4.24
C THR A 64 -6.62 8.57 3.01
N ASN A 65 -6.98 8.10 1.81
CA ASN A 65 -6.39 8.53 0.53
C ASN A 65 -4.84 8.59 0.50
N ALA A 66 -4.19 7.74 1.28
CA ALA A 66 -2.74 7.72 1.43
C ALA A 66 -2.27 6.36 1.92
N ALA A 67 -1.02 6.02 1.64
CA ALA A 67 -0.31 4.93 2.30
C ALA A 67 0.72 5.54 3.27
N ASN A 68 0.42 5.57 4.58
CA ASN A 68 1.29 6.22 5.57
C ASN A 68 2.69 5.60 5.66
N THR A 69 2.80 4.30 5.47
CA THR A 69 4.07 3.57 5.46
C THR A 69 3.90 2.37 4.54
N LEU A 70 4.78 2.23 3.57
CA LEU A 70 4.85 1.04 2.73
C LEU A 70 5.54 -0.08 3.49
N LEU A 71 4.96 -1.28 3.43
CA LEU A 71 5.50 -2.45 4.09
C LEU A 71 6.38 -3.25 3.12
N THR A 72 7.22 -4.11 3.68
CA THR A 72 8.19 -4.91 2.91
C THR A 72 7.61 -6.22 2.37
N SER A 73 6.29 -6.38 2.48
CA SER A 73 5.51 -7.56 2.13
C SER A 73 4.08 -7.17 1.73
N LYS A 74 3.37 -8.11 1.09
CA LYS A 74 1.97 -7.97 0.67
C LYS A 74 1.02 -7.95 1.86
N GLU A 75 0.89 -6.79 2.50
CA GLU A 75 0.19 -6.59 3.78
C GLU A 75 -0.79 -5.41 3.78
N GLN A 76 -0.88 -4.69 2.66
CA GLN A 76 -1.71 -3.51 2.50
C GLN A 76 -2.76 -3.74 1.41
N VAL A 77 -3.99 -3.36 1.72
CA VAL A 77 -5.18 -3.60 0.90
C VAL A 77 -5.81 -2.27 0.51
N VAL A 78 -6.36 -2.19 -0.68
CA VAL A 78 -7.20 -1.09 -1.17
C VAL A 78 -8.57 -1.62 -1.57
N ILE A 79 -9.58 -0.75 -1.49
CA ILE A 79 -10.89 -0.98 -2.10
C ILE A 79 -10.88 -0.30 -3.46
N GLN A 80 -11.19 -1.05 -4.52
CA GLN A 80 -11.30 -0.52 -5.88
C GLN A 80 -12.32 -1.37 -6.67
N GLY A 81 -13.21 -0.71 -7.42
CA GLY A 81 -14.06 -1.40 -8.40
C GLY A 81 -14.96 -2.49 -7.82
N GLY A 82 -15.42 -2.33 -6.58
CA GLY A 82 -16.32 -3.30 -5.94
C GLY A 82 -15.63 -4.41 -5.14
N CYS A 83 -14.29 -4.45 -5.12
CA CYS A 83 -13.52 -5.51 -4.47
C CYS A 83 -12.46 -4.96 -3.51
N MET A 84 -12.02 -5.80 -2.57
CA MET A 84 -10.80 -5.57 -1.81
C MET A 84 -9.66 -6.30 -2.49
N ARG A 85 -8.52 -5.63 -2.64
CA ARG A 85 -7.32 -6.23 -3.23
C ARG A 85 -6.07 -5.71 -2.56
N TRP A 86 -5.02 -6.53 -2.58
CA TRP A 86 -3.69 -6.11 -2.18
C TRP A 86 -3.19 -4.98 -3.08
N LEU A 87 -2.40 -4.06 -2.52
CA LEU A 87 -1.52 -3.22 -3.32
C LEU A 87 -0.53 -4.12 -4.05
N THR A 88 -0.30 -3.85 -5.34
CA THR A 88 0.74 -4.54 -6.11
C THR A 88 2.11 -3.97 -5.78
N GLU A 89 3.16 -4.66 -6.23
CA GLU A 89 4.52 -4.15 -6.16
C GLU A 89 4.66 -2.86 -6.99
N ARG A 90 4.04 -2.81 -8.18
CA ARG A 90 4.09 -1.63 -9.05
C ARG A 90 3.45 -0.43 -8.36
N GLU A 91 2.28 -0.61 -7.77
CA GLU A 91 1.59 0.45 -7.03
C GLU A 91 2.39 0.92 -5.82
N SER A 92 3.04 -0.01 -5.11
CA SER A 92 3.96 0.32 -4.01
C SER A 92 5.17 1.15 -4.50
N TRP A 93 5.68 0.88 -5.69
CA TRP A 93 6.75 1.67 -6.32
C TRP A 93 6.28 3.05 -6.78
N ARG A 94 5.08 3.13 -7.38
CA ARG A 94 4.44 4.40 -7.73
C ARG A 94 4.21 5.28 -6.50
N LEU A 95 3.83 4.68 -5.36
CA LEU A 95 3.70 5.38 -4.08
C LEU A 95 5.04 5.96 -3.57
N GLN A 96 6.19 5.38 -3.96
CA GLN A 96 7.51 5.96 -3.71
C GLN A 96 7.91 7.05 -4.72
N GLY A 97 7.07 7.34 -5.72
CA GLY A 97 7.37 8.25 -6.82
C GLY A 97 8.31 7.67 -7.87
N ILE A 98 8.49 6.34 -7.91
CA ILE A 98 9.38 5.68 -8.86
C ILE A 98 8.64 5.49 -10.20
N PRO A 99 9.22 5.92 -11.34
CA PRO A 99 8.61 5.69 -12.65
C PRO A 99 8.51 4.20 -13.01
N ASP A 100 7.45 3.83 -13.72
CA ASP A 100 7.17 2.44 -14.10
C ASP A 100 8.30 1.76 -14.88
N GLU A 101 9.05 2.50 -15.71
CA GLU A 101 10.21 1.97 -16.45
C GLU A 101 11.27 1.33 -15.53
N TYR A 102 11.51 1.92 -14.36
CA TYR A 102 12.45 1.37 -13.38
C TYR A 102 11.89 0.11 -12.72
N PHE A 103 10.58 0.08 -12.47
CA PHE A 103 9.90 -1.10 -11.95
C PHE A 103 9.96 -2.25 -12.94
N ASP A 104 9.67 -2.01 -14.22
CA ASP A 104 9.65 -3.04 -15.26
C ASP A 104 11.01 -3.71 -15.41
N ARG A 105 12.08 -2.91 -15.46
CA ARG A 105 13.47 -3.43 -15.46
C ARG A 105 13.80 -4.24 -14.20
N ALA A 106 13.37 -3.78 -13.03
CA ALA A 106 13.62 -4.49 -11.78
C ALA A 106 12.87 -5.83 -11.73
N LYS A 107 11.62 -5.86 -12.20
CA LYS A 107 10.76 -7.04 -12.25
C LYS A 107 11.32 -8.16 -13.11
N GLU A 108 12.04 -7.84 -14.19
CA GLU A 108 12.70 -8.84 -15.05
C GLU A 108 13.81 -9.63 -14.34
N VAL A 109 14.41 -9.07 -13.30
CA VAL A 109 15.61 -9.64 -12.64
C VAL A 109 15.42 -9.92 -11.16
N THR A 110 14.24 -9.65 -10.59
CA THR A 110 13.98 -9.70 -9.15
C THR A 110 12.60 -10.29 -8.84
N SER A 111 12.47 -11.00 -7.71
CA SER A 111 11.18 -11.56 -7.28
C SER A 111 10.22 -10.51 -6.72
N SER A 112 8.91 -10.78 -6.80
CA SER A 112 7.85 -10.00 -6.13
C SER A 112 8.16 -9.65 -4.68
N SER A 113 8.59 -10.63 -3.88
CA SER A 113 8.96 -10.42 -2.48
C SER A 113 10.10 -9.42 -2.30
N GLN A 114 11.06 -9.39 -3.23
CA GLN A 114 12.16 -8.43 -3.20
C GLN A 114 11.72 -7.05 -3.70
N LEU A 115 10.81 -6.97 -4.68
CA LEU A 115 10.24 -5.70 -5.14
C LEU A 115 9.47 -4.98 -4.02
N TYR A 116 8.67 -5.70 -3.21
CA TYR A 116 8.05 -5.12 -2.00
C TYR A 116 9.10 -4.63 -1.01
N LYS A 117 10.18 -5.40 -0.77
CA LYS A 117 11.26 -4.97 0.12
C LYS A 117 11.95 -3.71 -0.38
N GLN A 118 12.15 -3.56 -1.68
CA GLN A 118 12.72 -2.34 -2.26
C GLN A 118 11.78 -1.14 -2.07
N ALA A 119 10.47 -1.32 -2.28
CA ALA A 119 9.49 -0.27 -2.00
C ALA A 119 9.41 0.10 -0.52
N GLY A 120 9.33 -0.89 0.39
CA GLY A 120 9.16 -0.66 1.82
C GLY A 120 10.41 -0.13 2.54
N ASN A 121 11.61 -0.48 2.07
CA ASN A 121 12.88 0.02 2.64
C ASN A 121 13.43 1.26 1.92
N GLY A 122 12.87 1.60 0.75
CA GLY A 122 13.35 2.67 -0.10
C GLY A 122 13.04 4.07 0.44
N LEU A 123 13.83 5.04 -0.01
CA LEU A 123 13.57 6.47 0.19
C LEU A 123 12.70 6.99 -0.96
N THR A 124 11.62 7.71 -0.63
CA THR A 124 10.75 8.35 -1.62
C THR A 124 11.52 9.31 -2.52
N VAL A 125 11.28 9.23 -3.82
CA VAL A 125 12.03 9.96 -4.86
C VAL A 125 12.03 11.47 -4.60
N ASP A 126 10.88 12.04 -4.23
CA ASP A 126 10.77 13.48 -3.97
C ASP A 126 11.57 13.92 -2.74
N ILE A 127 11.67 13.06 -1.71
CA ILE A 127 12.49 13.34 -0.53
C ILE A 127 13.97 13.23 -0.89
N ALA A 128 14.37 12.22 -1.66
CA ALA A 128 15.73 12.10 -2.15
C ALA A 128 16.15 13.31 -2.99
N ARG A 129 15.29 13.77 -3.91
CA ARG A 129 15.49 14.98 -4.72
C ARG A 129 15.65 16.21 -3.83
N PHE A 130 14.73 16.41 -2.88
CA PHE A 130 14.74 17.53 -1.94
C PHE A 130 16.02 17.59 -1.10
N ILE A 131 16.52 16.43 -0.66
CA ILE A 131 17.80 16.32 0.07
C ILE A 131 18.96 16.67 -0.87
N GLY A 132 19.01 16.08 -2.07
CA GLY A 132 20.08 16.33 -3.05
C GLY A 132 20.21 17.80 -3.44
N GLU A 133 19.08 18.47 -3.69
CA GLU A 133 19.01 19.92 -3.98
C GLU A 133 19.55 20.76 -2.82
N ARG A 134 19.25 20.37 -1.57
CA ARG A 134 19.74 21.08 -0.36
C ARG A 134 21.18 20.81 -0.03
N MET A 135 21.65 19.60 -0.30
CA MET A 135 23.03 19.23 -0.07
C MET A 135 23.97 20.03 -0.96
N LYS A 136 23.46 20.70 -2.01
CA LYS A 136 24.29 21.40 -2.99
C LYS A 136 25.47 20.51 -3.33
N ILE A 137 25.19 19.29 -3.82
CA ILE A 137 26.23 18.50 -4.50
C ILE A 137 26.52 19.31 -5.75
N ASN A 138 27.34 20.34 -5.55
CA ASN A 138 27.74 21.33 -6.52
C ASN A 138 28.57 20.57 -7.56
N GLU A 139 28.21 20.84 -8.82
CA GLU A 139 29.11 21.03 -9.97
C GLU A 139 30.53 20.46 -9.86
#